data_AF-A0A960TVA2-F1
#
_entry.id   AF-A0A960TVA2-F1
#
_cell.length_a   1.000
_cell.length_b   1.000
_cell.length_c   1.000
_cell.angle_alpha   90.00
_cell.angle_beta   90.00
_cell.angle_gamma   90.00
#
_symmetry.space_group_name_H-M   'P 1'
#
loop_
_entity.id
_entity.type
_entity.pdbx_description
1 polymer ?
#
loop_
_entity_poly.entity_id
_entity_poly.type
_entity_poly.pdbx_seq_one_letter_code
_entity_poly.pdbx_strand_id
1 'polypeptide(L)'
;MHDTGAHAKIAEAVEAFNARRYDHAADLTAAMRASTVGKDEVFWLGLHETCRAFSLILAGELANAQPLLVAAMEKLRNFGFRHQELEVTSVLAGLRRGLEETRMVLDKEKRTFDLSLLPKLKMSARADQS
;
A
#
# COMPACT_ATOMS: atom_id res chain seq x y z
N MET A 1 0.01 9.29 -26.36
CA MET A 1 0.06 10.47 -25.47
C MET A 1 -0.72 10.18 -24.18
N HIS A 2 -0.32 9.13 -23.44
CA HIS A 2 -1.00 8.68 -22.22
C HIS A 2 0.06 8.07 -21.30
N ASP A 3 0.53 8.80 -20.30
CA ASP A 3 1.12 8.19 -19.09
C ASP A 3 1.35 9.20 -17.94
N THR A 4 1.55 10.49 -18.24
CA THR A 4 1.99 11.48 -17.23
C THR A 4 1.08 11.63 -16.01
N GLY A 5 -0.22 11.37 -16.15
CA GLY A 5 -1.21 11.50 -15.08
C GLY A 5 -1.14 10.39 -14.01
N ALA A 6 -0.93 9.13 -14.42
CA ALA A 6 -0.85 8.01 -13.48
C ALA A 6 0.43 8.06 -12.65
N HIS A 7 1.54 8.44 -13.30
CA HIS A 7 2.84 8.66 -12.66
C HIS A 7 2.80 9.74 -11.57
N ALA A 8 2.20 10.90 -11.85
CA ALA A 8 2.06 11.95 -10.85
C ALA A 8 1.21 11.48 -9.65
N LYS A 9 0.14 10.71 -9.93
CA LYS A 9 -0.80 10.25 -8.91
C LYS A 9 -0.23 9.16 -8.01
N ILE A 10 0.58 8.26 -8.54
CA ILE A 10 1.24 7.24 -7.70
C ILE A 10 2.29 7.87 -6.80
N ALA A 11 3.05 8.86 -7.28
CA ALA A 11 4.01 9.60 -6.48
C ALA A 11 3.32 10.35 -5.33
N GLU A 12 2.21 11.04 -5.62
CA GLU A 12 1.38 11.73 -4.63
C GLU A 12 0.82 10.77 -3.56
N ALA A 13 0.31 9.61 -3.96
CA ALA A 13 -0.18 8.59 -3.04
C ALA A 13 0.94 8.01 -2.15
N VAL A 14 2.12 7.76 -2.73
CA VAL A 14 3.30 7.28 -1.98
C VAL A 14 3.78 8.33 -0.98
N GLU A 15 3.82 9.60 -1.37
CA GLU A 15 4.18 10.69 -0.47
C GLU A 15 3.19 10.80 0.70
N ALA A 16 1.89 10.78 0.41
CA ALA A 16 0.84 10.78 1.42
C ALA A 16 0.96 9.59 2.39
N PHE A 17 1.18 8.38 1.85
CA PHE A 17 1.37 7.17 2.65
C PHE A 17 2.59 7.28 3.55
N ASN A 18 3.73 7.71 3.01
CA ASN A 18 4.99 7.85 3.75
C ASN A 18 4.92 8.95 4.83
N ALA A 19 4.05 9.95 4.63
CA ALA A 19 3.72 10.97 5.62
C ALA A 19 2.65 10.51 6.64
N ARG A 20 2.27 9.22 6.64
CA ARG A 20 1.21 8.63 7.48
C ARG A 20 -0.17 9.24 7.29
N ARG A 21 -0.41 9.93 6.16
CA ARG A 21 -1.73 10.42 5.74
C ARG A 21 -2.46 9.31 5.00
N TYR A 22 -2.73 8.21 5.68
CA TYR A 22 -3.23 6.97 5.07
C TYR A 22 -4.61 7.11 4.43
N ASP A 23 -5.51 7.89 5.04
CA ASP A 23 -6.83 8.17 4.45
C ASP A 23 -6.71 8.97 3.16
N HIS A 24 -5.85 9.99 3.14
CA HIS A 24 -5.59 10.75 1.92
C HIS A 24 -4.98 9.88 0.80
N ALA A 25 -4.03 8.99 1.14
CA ALA A 25 -3.49 8.03 0.20
C ALA A 25 -4.57 7.04 -0.30
N ALA A 26 -5.52 6.65 0.56
CA ALA A 26 -6.65 5.81 0.19
C ALA A 26 -7.60 6.52 -0.79
N ASP A 27 -7.86 7.82 -0.62
CA ASP A 27 -8.68 8.61 -1.53
C ASP A 27 -8.04 8.74 -2.91
N LEU A 28 -6.73 9.01 -2.95
CA LEU A 28 -5.96 9.11 -4.20
C LEU A 28 -5.99 7.79 -4.98
N THR A 29 -5.75 6.67 -4.29
CA THR A 29 -5.77 5.34 -4.91
C THR A 29 -7.18 4.90 -5.32
N ALA A 30 -8.23 5.30 -4.59
CA ALA A 30 -9.62 5.06 -4.98
C ALA A 30 -10.01 5.83 -6.25
N ALA A 31 -9.61 7.09 -6.36
CA ALA A 31 -9.82 7.91 -7.56
C ALA A 31 -9.14 7.28 -8.78
N MET A 32 -7.89 6.82 -8.62
CA MET A 32 -7.17 6.12 -9.69
C MET A 32 -7.84 4.82 -10.09
N ARG A 33 -8.24 4.00 -9.12
CA ARG A 33 -9.00 2.76 -9.38
C ARG A 33 -10.23 3.04 -10.25
N ALA A 34 -11.04 4.04 -9.90
CA ALA A 34 -12.26 4.39 -10.64
C ALA A 34 -12.01 4.82 -12.10
N SER A 35 -10.79 5.24 -12.41
CA SER A 35 -10.36 5.67 -13.76
C SER A 35 -9.59 4.61 -14.56
N THR A 36 -9.39 3.42 -14.00
CA THR A 36 -8.59 2.34 -14.60
C THR A 36 -9.40 1.06 -14.75
N VAL A 37 -8.96 0.17 -15.63
CA VAL A 37 -9.63 -1.11 -15.91
C VAL A 37 -8.63 -2.25 -15.95
N GLY A 38 -9.11 -3.48 -15.75
CA GLY A 38 -8.31 -4.68 -15.92
C GLY A 38 -7.17 -4.76 -14.90
N LYS A 39 -5.94 -4.98 -15.38
CA LYS A 39 -4.78 -5.17 -14.49
C LYS A 39 -4.48 -3.92 -13.66
N ASP A 40 -4.60 -2.72 -14.21
CA ASP A 40 -4.34 -1.50 -13.44
C ASP A 40 -5.40 -1.24 -12.37
N GLU A 41 -6.66 -1.61 -12.61
CA GLU A 41 -7.70 -1.54 -11.58
C GLU A 41 -7.35 -2.42 -10.37
N VAL A 42 -6.89 -3.65 -10.63
CA VAL A 42 -6.45 -4.59 -9.57
C VAL A 42 -5.27 -4.03 -8.79
N PHE A 43 -4.31 -3.39 -9.48
CA PHE A 43 -3.18 -2.73 -8.84
C PHE A 43 -3.62 -1.62 -7.88
N TRP A 44 -4.44 -0.70 -8.39
CA TRP A 44 -4.93 0.44 -7.61
C TRP A 44 -5.83 0.00 -6.46
N LEU A 45 -6.62 -1.06 -6.64
CA LEU A 45 -7.37 -1.69 -5.56
C LEU A 45 -6.45 -2.26 -4.47
N GLY A 46 -5.36 -2.95 -4.85
CA GLY A 46 -4.38 -3.45 -3.88
C GLY A 46 -3.70 -2.33 -3.10
N LEU A 47 -3.36 -1.21 -3.75
CA LEU A 47 -2.80 -0.04 -3.06
C LEU A 47 -3.82 0.66 -2.17
N HIS A 48 -5.08 0.76 -2.61
CA HIS A 48 -6.15 1.30 -1.79
C HIS A 48 -6.36 0.48 -0.52
N GLU A 49 -6.45 -0.84 -0.64
CA GLU A 49 -6.55 -1.75 0.51
C GLU A 49 -5.33 -1.65 1.44
N THR A 50 -4.13 -1.48 0.88
CA THR A 50 -2.92 -1.19 1.64
C THR A 50 -3.09 0.07 2.48
N CYS A 51 -3.50 1.18 1.87
CA CYS A 51 -3.70 2.46 2.58
C CYS A 51 -4.76 2.35 3.67
N ARG A 52 -5.91 1.74 3.36
CA ARG A 52 -7.00 1.53 4.33
C ARG A 52 -6.57 0.64 5.50
N ALA A 53 -5.82 -0.44 5.24
CA ALA A 53 -5.31 -1.30 6.29
C ALA A 53 -4.42 -0.53 7.27
N PHE A 54 -3.49 0.31 6.78
CA PHE A 54 -2.61 1.08 7.65
C PHE A 54 -3.32 2.25 8.36
N SER A 55 -4.37 2.81 7.78
CA SER A 55 -5.28 3.73 8.49
C SER A 55 -5.95 3.05 9.69
N LEU A 56 -6.50 1.84 9.49
CA LEU A 56 -7.13 1.05 10.55
C LEU A 56 -6.10 0.63 11.63
N ILE A 57 -4.87 0.27 11.24
CA ILE A 57 -3.79 0.01 12.20
C ILE A 57 -3.53 1.23 13.07
N LEU A 58 -3.45 2.43 12.48
CA LEU A 58 -3.22 3.67 13.22
C LEU A 58 -4.38 3.99 14.17
N ALA A 59 -5.61 3.63 13.80
CA ALA A 59 -6.81 3.76 14.63
C ALA A 59 -6.94 2.66 15.71
N GLY A 60 -6.06 1.65 15.73
CA GLY A 60 -6.15 0.51 16.65
C GLY A 60 -7.18 -0.56 16.25
N GLU A 61 -7.77 -0.44 15.05
CA GLU A 61 -8.78 -1.36 14.51
C GLU A 61 -8.13 -2.58 13.83
N LEU A 62 -7.27 -3.29 14.56
CA LEU A 62 -6.42 -4.35 14.03
C LEU A 62 -7.20 -5.52 13.41
N ALA A 63 -8.36 -5.87 13.98
CA ALA A 63 -9.24 -6.92 13.44
C ALA A 63 -9.80 -6.56 12.06
N ASN A 64 -10.09 -5.28 11.83
CA ASN A 64 -10.58 -4.78 10.54
C ASN A 64 -9.43 -4.60 9.54
N ALA A 65 -8.23 -4.28 10.01
CA ALA A 65 -7.04 -4.12 9.17
C ALA A 65 -6.55 -5.45 8.57
N GLN A 66 -6.57 -6.54 9.37
CA GLN A 66 -6.04 -7.84 8.98
C GLN A 66 -6.54 -8.37 7.62
N PRO A 67 -7.86 -8.44 7.34
CA PRO A 67 -8.35 -8.93 6.06
C PRO A 67 -7.91 -8.05 4.87
N LEU A 68 -7.78 -6.73 5.07
CA LEU A 68 -7.31 -5.82 4.03
C LEU A 68 -5.83 -6.02 3.70
N LEU A 69 -4.99 -6.32 4.70
CA LEU A 69 -3.58 -6.66 4.47
C LEU A 69 -3.45 -7.93 3.60
N VAL A 70 -4.26 -8.95 3.86
CA VAL A 70 -4.29 -10.19 3.07
C VAL A 70 -4.76 -9.91 1.66
N ALA A 71 -5.90 -9.22 1.52
CA ALA A 71 -6.48 -8.88 0.23
C ALA A 71 -5.53 -8.05 -0.65
N ALA A 72 -4.81 -7.09 -0.05
CA ALA A 72 -3.82 -6.27 -0.74
C ALA A 72 -2.65 -7.13 -1.27
N MET A 73 -2.13 -8.06 -0.46
CA MET A 73 -1.06 -8.96 -0.89
C MET A 73 -1.49 -9.87 -2.05
N GLU A 74 -2.71 -10.43 -1.99
CA GLU A 74 -3.24 -11.29 -3.05
C GLU A 74 -3.36 -10.57 -4.39
N LYS A 75 -3.74 -9.28 -4.36
CA LYS A 75 -3.83 -8.45 -5.56
C LYS A 75 -2.45 -8.06 -6.09
N LEU A 76 -1.52 -7.67 -5.20
CA LEU A 76 -0.23 -7.12 -5.60
C LEU A 76 0.82 -8.18 -5.99
N ARG A 77 0.70 -9.44 -5.54
CA ARG A 77 1.73 -10.49 -5.75
C ARG A 77 2.08 -10.77 -7.21
N ASN A 78 1.19 -10.48 -8.16
CA ASN A 78 1.38 -10.79 -9.59
C ASN A 78 1.94 -9.62 -10.42
N PHE A 79 2.33 -8.51 -9.78
CA PHE A 79 2.87 -7.33 -10.46
C PHE A 79 4.40 -7.33 -10.59
N GLY A 80 5.07 -8.37 -10.11
CA GLY A 80 6.53 -8.50 -10.18
C GLY A 80 7.25 -7.52 -9.25
N PHE A 81 8.48 -7.17 -9.62
CA PHE A 81 9.31 -6.26 -8.80
C PHE A 81 8.77 -4.82 -8.77
N ARG A 82 8.29 -4.34 -9.92
CA ARG A 82 7.90 -2.94 -10.13
C ARG A 82 6.68 -2.83 -11.03
N HIS A 83 5.80 -1.89 -10.72
CA HIS A 83 4.68 -1.47 -11.57
C HIS A 83 4.45 0.03 -11.42
N GLN A 84 4.29 0.77 -12.51
CA GLN A 84 4.11 2.23 -12.51
C GLN A 84 5.15 2.97 -11.64
N GLU A 85 6.43 2.61 -11.77
CA GLU A 85 7.54 3.15 -10.96
C GLU A 85 7.48 2.85 -9.45
N LEU A 86 6.45 2.18 -8.93
CA LEU A 86 6.42 1.71 -7.55
C LEU A 86 7.12 0.36 -7.40
N GLU A 87 8.00 0.23 -6.40
CA GLU A 87 8.59 -1.05 -6.01
C GLU A 87 7.56 -1.92 -5.27
N VAL A 88 6.82 -2.74 -6.01
CA VAL A 88 5.74 -3.57 -5.47
C VAL A 88 6.24 -4.55 -4.40
N THR A 89 7.46 -5.07 -4.55
CA THR A 89 8.08 -5.95 -3.55
C THR A 89 8.30 -5.25 -2.20
N SER A 90 8.57 -3.94 -2.20
CA SER A 90 8.67 -3.15 -0.97
C SER A 90 7.32 -3.04 -0.27
N VAL A 91 6.24 -2.89 -1.04
CA VAL A 91 4.86 -2.86 -0.53
C VAL A 91 4.51 -4.21 0.09
N LEU A 92 4.76 -5.31 -0.62
CA LEU A 92 4.49 -6.67 -0.15
C LEU A 92 5.26 -7.00 1.13
N ALA A 93 6.53 -6.58 1.22
CA ALA A 93 7.32 -6.74 2.44
C ALA A 93 6.72 -5.96 3.62
N GLY A 94 6.25 -4.73 3.38
CA GLY A 94 5.55 -3.91 4.37
C GLY A 94 4.23 -4.53 4.83
N LEU A 95 3.42 -5.03 3.89
CA LEU A 95 2.15 -5.71 4.16
C LEU A 95 2.38 -6.99 4.99
N ARG A 96 3.36 -7.82 4.63
CA ARG A 96 3.69 -9.04 5.39
C ARG A 96 4.07 -8.71 6.84
N ARG A 97 4.96 -7.73 7.03
CA ARG A 97 5.37 -7.30 8.37
C ARG A 97 4.19 -6.74 9.18
N GLY A 98 3.37 -5.90 8.56
CA GLY A 98 2.16 -5.38 9.19
C GLY A 98 1.18 -6.48 9.59
N LEU A 99 1.04 -7.52 8.77
CA LEU A 99 0.17 -8.66 9.07
C LEU A 99 0.71 -9.51 10.22
N GLU A 100 2.00 -9.81 10.22
CA GLU A 100 2.66 -10.55 11.30
C GLU A 100 2.51 -9.83 12.64
N GLU A 101 2.78 -8.52 12.67
CA GLU A 101 2.61 -7.71 13.89
C GLU A 101 1.15 -7.64 14.33
N THR A 102 0.22 -7.47 13.38
CA THR A 102 -1.22 -7.48 13.65
C THR A 102 -1.67 -8.79 14.30
N ARG A 103 -1.17 -9.93 13.81
CA ARG A 103 -1.46 -11.26 14.39
C ARG A 103 -0.92 -11.37 15.81
N MET A 104 0.35 -11.02 16.04
CA MET A 104 0.94 -11.08 17.39
C MET A 104 0.13 -10.29 18.44
N VAL A 105 -0.42 -9.14 18.06
CA VAL A 105 -1.25 -8.33 18.97
C VAL A 105 -2.62 -8.97 19.19
N LEU A 106 -3.29 -9.42 18.11
CA LEU A 106 -4.60 -10.06 18.19
C LEU A 106 -4.56 -11.39 18.97
N ASP A 107 -3.49 -12.16 18.81
CA ASP A 107 -3.24 -13.44 19.48
C ASP A 107 -2.68 -13.25 20.91
N LYS A 108 -2.55 -12.00 21.38
CA LYS A 108 -2.06 -11.60 22.71
C LYS A 108 -0.61 -11.98 23.01
N GLU A 109 0.18 -12.27 21.98
CA GLU A 109 1.64 -12.45 22.08
C GLU A 109 2.35 -11.10 22.30
N LYS A 110 1.73 -10.00 21.85
CA LYS A 110 2.14 -8.61 22.10
C LYS A 110 0.97 -7.79 22.64
N ARG A 111 1.29 -6.75 23.43
CA ARG A 111 0.27 -5.84 24.00
C ARG A 111 -0.23 -4.79 22.99
N THR A 112 0.66 -4.28 22.15
CA THR A 112 0.38 -3.18 21.23
C THR A 112 1.14 -3.37 19.93
N PHE A 113 0.61 -2.83 18.84
CA PHE A 113 1.29 -2.78 17.54
C PHE A 113 2.49 -1.83 17.63
N ASP A 114 3.67 -2.26 17.17
CA ASP A 114 4.84 -1.39 17.09
C ASP A 114 4.76 -0.45 15.88
N LEU A 115 4.42 0.83 16.13
CA LEU A 115 4.31 1.86 15.08
C LEU A 115 5.64 2.19 14.39
N SER A 116 6.79 1.75 14.91
CA SER A 116 8.07 1.88 14.22
C SER A 116 8.17 0.94 13.00
N LEU A 117 7.31 -0.09 12.94
CA LEU A 117 7.25 -1.07 11.85
C LEU A 117 6.41 -0.62 10.65
N LEU A 118 5.77 0.55 10.74
CA LEU A 118 5.00 1.12 9.63
C LEU A 118 5.89 1.26 8.39
N PRO A 119 5.50 0.67 7.25
CA PRO A 119 6.37 0.62 6.08
C PRO A 119 6.51 1.99 5.43
N LYS A 120 7.58 2.13 4.65
CA LYS A 120 7.73 3.19 3.66
C LYS A 120 7.68 2.59 2.27
N LEU A 121 6.85 3.16 1.41
CA LEU A 121 6.77 2.76 0.01
C LEU A 121 7.88 3.46 -0.78
N LYS A 122 8.43 2.75 -1.76
CA LYS A 122 9.55 3.25 -2.57
C LYS A 122 9.14 3.41 -4.02
N MET A 123 9.43 4.58 -4.57
CA MET A 123 9.48 4.80 -6.00
C MET A 123 10.84 4.35 -6.50
N SER A 124 10.88 3.56 -7.58
CA SER A 124 12.13 3.29 -8.28
C SER A 124 12.60 4.58 -8.94
N ALA A 125 13.87 4.94 -8.75
CA ALA A 125 14.47 6.00 -9.55
C ALA A 125 14.33 5.65 -11.03
N ARG A 126 13.95 6.62 -11.86
CA ARG A 126 14.20 6.49 -13.31
C ARG A 126 15.70 6.27 -13.44
N ALA A 127 16.10 5.16 -14.06
CA ALA A 127 17.43 5.10 -14.61
C ALA A 127 17.47 6.22 -15.65
N ASP A 128 18.20 7.29 -15.36
CA ASP A 128 18.58 8.27 -16.38
C ASP A 128 19.13 7.47 -17.56
N GLN A 129 18.45 7.56 -18.69
CA GLN A 129 18.99 7.04 -19.95
C GLN A 129 20.21 7.91 -20.25
N SER A 130 21.39 7.36 -19.95
CA SER A 130 22.68 7.83 -20.46
C SER A 130 22.70 7.80 -21.98
#